data_AF-A2BKH0-F1
#
_entry.id   AF-A2BKH0-F1
#
_cell.length_a   1.000
_cell.length_b   1.000
_cell.length_c   1.000
_cell.angle_alpha   90.00
_cell.angle_beta   90.00
_cell.angle_gamma   90.00
#
_symmetry.space_group_name_H-M   'P 1'
#
loop_
_entity.id
_entity.type
_entity.pdbx_description
1 polymer ?
#
loop_
_entity_poly.entity_id
_entity_poly.type
_entity_poly.pdbx_seq_one_letter_code
_entity_poly.pdbx_strand_id
1 'polypeptide(L)'
;MAGLDCILSKLELPSNSLSPEWGGGGVYGLLYHRGTLYYTLAFEAIAFFHHDDCETRIYRFEHIGKPPRSGGDTYNASVAVDGTIYFGGWVHAPTDVLHTADGRSVISFTNKYSHVHAYDTGERSVKLLWLEGGGDKRQWAGEVTDLLYNPSTDTLLAARGDGHFNLGVYEIDRRRGAARRASGKRVLRGTIYMDYACFTLHHGWGGRPGLHCINLDNYSQTVTVELDPVETYSVDGGGLWGYRSGDIEAAYTKLYAAVKGGIIVFDPFGNEHVFVRMMDFHYNTYGPLRSNILPLAGGLLVAFSAQSHATVRGTDELPEVQQKASQRPVAPSILVYISPPTARIVAALGVRITSMTLMGSKVLIAGNTVPNLERYDATRIDYSRKSIVAFDAGRLLTNPPPPLVIELEGWIVDNKQFAGIPLTGYRYAELEVKTNKTNRITVYTYTLNTPPGNADTDTYTLHPGKTRIDLTTHRSLITSMRLEAPDPKARIRIILEP
;
A
#
# COMPACT_ATOMS: atom_id res chain seq x y z
N MET A 1 17.00 -26.08 6.45
CA MET A 1 17.43 -25.48 5.17
C MET A 1 16.68 -26.08 3.98
N ALA A 2 16.62 -27.41 3.83
CA ALA A 2 15.95 -28.07 2.69
C ALA A 2 14.51 -27.59 2.38
N GLY A 3 13.68 -27.31 3.39
CA GLY A 3 12.29 -26.93 3.15
C GLY A 3 12.06 -25.51 2.63
N LEU A 4 12.94 -24.56 2.97
CA LEU A 4 12.86 -23.19 2.44
C LEU A 4 13.20 -23.17 0.95
N ASP A 5 14.25 -23.90 0.56
CA ASP A 5 14.67 -24.02 -0.84
C ASP A 5 13.54 -24.62 -1.69
N CYS A 6 12.77 -25.54 -1.12
CA CYS A 6 11.65 -26.13 -1.83
C CYS A 6 10.52 -25.14 -2.09
N ILE A 7 10.15 -24.31 -1.11
CA ILE A 7 9.16 -23.24 -1.31
C ILE A 7 9.66 -22.27 -2.37
N LEU A 8 10.93 -21.86 -2.31
CA LEU A 8 11.51 -20.93 -3.29
C LEU A 8 11.47 -21.47 -4.72
N SER A 9 11.66 -22.79 -4.92
CA SER A 9 11.56 -23.40 -6.26
C SER A 9 10.17 -23.41 -6.88
N LYS A 10 9.13 -23.05 -6.11
CA LYS A 10 7.73 -23.09 -6.53
C LYS A 10 7.11 -21.72 -6.79
N LEU A 11 7.91 -20.65 -6.67
CA LEU A 11 7.43 -19.27 -6.83
C LEU A 11 7.23 -18.84 -8.29
N GLU A 12 7.27 -19.77 -9.24
CA GLU A 12 6.86 -19.52 -10.62
C GLU A 12 5.34 -19.35 -10.69
N LEU A 13 4.92 -18.15 -11.13
CA LEU A 13 3.52 -17.79 -11.21
C LEU A 13 3.01 -17.89 -12.65
N PRO A 14 1.73 -18.27 -12.85
CA PRO A 14 1.14 -18.32 -14.19
C PRO A 14 1.16 -16.93 -14.85
N SER A 15 1.41 -16.90 -16.16
CA SER A 15 1.31 -15.70 -16.98
C SER A 15 -0.06 -15.60 -17.64
N ASN A 16 -0.71 -14.43 -17.51
CA ASN A 16 -2.02 -14.09 -18.10
C ASN A 16 -3.16 -15.07 -17.80
N SER A 17 -4.31 -14.56 -17.37
CA SER A 17 -5.46 -15.40 -17.02
C SER A 17 -6.79 -14.77 -17.46
N LEU A 18 -7.79 -15.62 -17.67
CA LEU A 18 -9.18 -15.17 -17.81
C LEU A 18 -9.71 -14.77 -16.43
N SER A 19 -9.51 -13.50 -16.09
CA SER A 19 -9.75 -12.92 -14.77
C SER A 19 -10.43 -11.58 -14.93
N PRO A 20 -11.78 -11.56 -15.10
CA PRO A 20 -12.47 -10.33 -15.41
C PRO A 20 -12.49 -9.36 -14.21
N GLU A 21 -11.80 -8.22 -14.31
CA GLU A 21 -11.76 -7.19 -13.25
C GLU A 21 -11.17 -5.85 -13.74
N TRP A 22 -10.99 -4.88 -12.84
CA TRP A 22 -10.33 -3.60 -13.07
C TRP A 22 -8.81 -3.70 -13.25
N GLY A 23 -8.37 -4.36 -14.32
CA GLY A 23 -6.97 -4.38 -14.75
C GLY A 23 -6.10 -5.47 -14.14
N GLY A 24 -4.92 -5.09 -13.65
CA GLY A 24 -3.88 -6.04 -13.24
C GLY A 24 -4.02 -6.51 -11.81
N GLY A 25 -4.29 -7.80 -11.65
CA GLY A 25 -4.21 -8.50 -10.38
C GLY A 25 -2.79 -8.49 -9.83
N GLY A 26 -2.66 -8.77 -8.54
CA GLY A 26 -1.38 -8.79 -7.85
C GLY A 26 -1.27 -10.02 -6.97
N VAL A 27 -0.14 -10.11 -6.26
CA VAL A 27 0.09 -11.15 -5.27
C VAL A 27 -0.08 -10.51 -3.89
N TYR A 28 -1.11 -10.89 -3.16
CA TYR A 28 -1.49 -10.28 -1.88
C TYR A 28 -1.60 -11.32 -0.77
N GLY A 29 -1.63 -10.84 0.48
CA GLY A 29 -1.70 -11.69 1.66
C GLY A 29 -0.47 -12.57 1.83
N LEU A 30 0.70 -12.15 1.32
CA LEU A 30 1.93 -12.93 1.40
C LEU A 30 2.30 -13.11 2.87
N LEU A 31 2.24 -14.35 3.36
CA LEU A 31 2.43 -14.67 4.76
C LEU A 31 3.15 -16.01 4.89
N TYR A 32 4.26 -16.03 5.64
CA TYR A 32 4.93 -17.28 6.00
C TYR A 32 4.64 -17.63 7.46
N HIS A 33 4.07 -18.82 7.69
CA HIS A 33 3.72 -19.29 9.03
C HIS A 33 3.88 -20.81 9.15
N ARG A 34 4.61 -21.26 10.17
CA ARG A 34 4.82 -22.69 10.53
C ARG A 34 5.06 -23.59 9.31
N GLY A 35 6.09 -23.27 8.52
CA GLY A 35 6.47 -24.08 7.36
C GLY A 35 5.60 -23.87 6.12
N THR A 36 4.59 -22.99 6.17
CA THR A 36 3.65 -22.73 5.06
C THR A 36 3.78 -21.30 4.57
N LEU A 37 4.06 -21.11 3.27
CA LEU A 37 3.93 -19.82 2.59
C LEU A 37 2.56 -19.72 1.94
N TYR A 38 1.78 -18.72 2.34
CA TYR A 38 0.48 -18.37 1.78
C TYR A 38 0.57 -17.11 0.92
N TYR A 39 -0.19 -17.08 -0.16
CA TYR A 39 -0.55 -15.86 -0.88
C TYR A 39 -1.79 -16.09 -1.77
N THR A 40 -2.41 -14.99 -2.20
CA THR A 40 -3.48 -14.99 -3.21
C THR A 40 -3.04 -14.30 -4.49
N LEU A 41 -3.36 -14.91 -5.63
CA LEU A 41 -3.39 -14.22 -6.92
C LEU A 41 -4.76 -13.54 -7.06
N ALA A 42 -4.76 -12.22 -6.89
CA ALA A 42 -5.98 -11.42 -6.97
C ALA A 42 -6.45 -11.30 -8.41
N PHE A 43 -7.78 -11.35 -8.60
CA PHE A 43 -8.52 -11.41 -9.87
C PHE A 43 -8.54 -12.80 -10.50
N GLU A 44 -7.53 -13.64 -10.30
CA GLU A 44 -7.65 -15.08 -10.56
C GLU A 44 -8.53 -15.80 -9.54
N ALA A 45 -8.73 -15.22 -8.35
CA ALA A 45 -9.34 -15.91 -7.21
C ALA A 45 -8.66 -17.27 -6.99
N ILE A 46 -7.34 -17.26 -6.75
CA ILE A 46 -6.57 -18.46 -6.43
C ILE A 46 -5.67 -18.18 -5.21
N ALA A 47 -5.83 -18.97 -4.17
CA ALA A 47 -4.95 -19.02 -3.01
C ALA A 47 -3.96 -20.19 -3.13
N PHE A 48 -2.70 -19.93 -2.85
CA PHE A 48 -1.61 -20.91 -2.81
C PHE A 48 -1.13 -21.09 -1.37
N PHE A 49 -0.85 -22.35 -1.02
CA PHE A 49 -0.22 -22.74 0.24
C PHE A 49 0.94 -23.67 -0.10
N HIS A 50 2.16 -23.17 -0.02
CA HIS A 50 3.37 -23.96 -0.25
C HIS A 50 3.97 -24.41 1.07
N HIS A 51 4.15 -25.71 1.22
CA HIS A 51 4.73 -26.30 2.42
C HIS A 51 6.22 -26.56 2.25
N ASP A 52 6.92 -26.59 3.37
CA ASP A 52 8.34 -26.89 3.48
C ASP A 52 8.70 -28.34 3.14
N ASP A 53 7.72 -29.24 3.08
CA ASP A 53 7.87 -30.62 2.60
C ASP A 53 7.66 -30.77 1.07
N CYS A 54 7.65 -29.67 0.34
CA CYS A 54 7.42 -29.64 -1.10
C CYS A 54 6.00 -30.02 -1.55
N GLU A 55 4.99 -29.94 -0.69
CA GLU A 55 3.60 -29.98 -1.14
C GLU A 55 3.09 -28.56 -1.50
N THR A 56 2.13 -28.48 -2.43
CA THR A 56 1.38 -27.23 -2.69
C THR A 56 -0.11 -27.54 -2.63
N ARG A 57 -0.86 -26.80 -1.83
CA ARG A 57 -2.32 -26.75 -1.91
C ARG A 57 -2.75 -25.51 -2.68
N ILE A 58 -3.71 -25.70 -3.58
CA ILE A 58 -4.30 -24.64 -4.40
C ILE A 58 -5.78 -24.61 -4.12
N TYR A 59 -6.29 -23.47 -3.69
CA TYR A 59 -7.70 -23.23 -3.42
C TYR A 59 -8.23 -22.17 -4.39
N ARG A 60 -9.33 -22.46 -5.09
CA ARG A 60 -9.89 -21.63 -6.16
C ARG A 60 -11.19 -20.95 -5.74
N PHE A 61 -11.33 -20.68 -4.44
CA PHE A 61 -12.53 -20.09 -3.84
C PHE A 61 -13.82 -20.88 -4.12
N GLU A 62 -13.71 -22.20 -4.23
CA GLU A 62 -14.85 -23.08 -4.50
C GLU A 62 -15.93 -23.10 -3.42
N HIS A 63 -15.63 -22.68 -2.18
CA HIS A 63 -16.63 -22.58 -1.13
C HIS A 63 -17.53 -21.33 -1.23
N ILE A 64 -17.17 -20.34 -2.06
CA ILE A 64 -17.97 -19.11 -2.21
C ILE A 64 -19.11 -19.29 -3.22
N GLY A 65 -18.80 -19.82 -4.40
CA GLY A 65 -19.78 -19.87 -5.49
C GLY A 65 -19.24 -20.51 -6.76
N LYS A 66 -20.04 -20.51 -7.84
CA LYS A 66 -19.69 -21.16 -9.11
C LYS A 66 -18.77 -20.27 -9.97
N PRO A 67 -17.95 -20.85 -10.86
CA PRO A 67 -17.18 -20.10 -11.85
C PRO A 67 -18.09 -19.40 -12.89
N PRO A 68 -17.58 -18.39 -13.62
CA PRO A 68 -16.25 -17.79 -13.52
C PRO A 68 -16.09 -17.01 -12.21
N ARG A 69 -14.94 -17.14 -11.54
CA ARG A 69 -14.63 -16.39 -10.31
C ARG A 69 -13.60 -15.31 -10.62
N SER A 70 -13.71 -14.18 -9.96
CA SER A 70 -12.72 -13.11 -9.98
C SER A 70 -12.67 -12.46 -8.61
N GLY A 71 -11.48 -12.05 -8.17
CA GLY A 71 -11.25 -11.40 -6.89
C GLY A 71 -10.14 -12.06 -6.09
N GLY A 72 -10.20 -11.94 -4.79
CA GLY A 72 -9.19 -12.34 -3.83
C GLY A 72 -8.96 -11.21 -2.83
N ASP A 73 -7.71 -11.02 -2.46
CA ASP A 73 -7.29 -9.96 -1.56
C ASP A 73 -6.62 -8.84 -2.35
N THR A 74 -7.01 -7.58 -2.14
CA THR A 74 -6.38 -6.41 -2.76
C THR A 74 -5.73 -5.46 -1.75
N TYR A 75 -5.70 -5.84 -0.47
CA TYR A 75 -5.21 -5.01 0.62
C TYR A 75 -4.20 -5.71 1.56
N ASN A 76 -4.04 -7.04 1.51
CA ASN A 76 -3.27 -7.89 2.45
C ASN A 76 -4.04 -8.21 3.74
N ALA A 77 -5.31 -8.60 3.62
CA ALA A 77 -6.15 -9.04 4.72
C ALA A 77 -5.84 -10.49 5.13
N SER A 78 -4.71 -10.68 5.81
CA SER A 78 -4.28 -12.00 6.29
C SER A 78 -3.58 -11.92 7.64
N VAL A 79 -3.85 -12.90 8.50
CA VAL A 79 -3.18 -13.05 9.81
C VAL A 79 -3.04 -14.53 10.14
N ALA A 80 -1.97 -14.90 10.83
CA ALA A 80 -1.76 -16.26 11.30
C ALA A 80 -1.78 -16.33 12.82
N VAL A 81 -2.44 -17.37 13.35
CA VAL A 81 -2.49 -17.63 14.78
C VAL A 81 -2.49 -19.14 14.99
N ASP A 82 -1.67 -19.62 15.93
CA ASP A 82 -1.48 -21.04 16.22
C ASP A 82 -1.16 -21.87 14.98
N GLY A 83 -2.00 -22.84 14.60
CA GLY A 83 -1.84 -23.67 13.41
C GLY A 83 -2.59 -23.16 12.19
N THR A 84 -3.15 -21.95 12.23
CA THR A 84 -4.14 -21.50 11.23
C THR A 84 -3.73 -20.19 10.58
N ILE A 85 -3.85 -20.13 9.25
CA ILE A 85 -3.76 -18.90 8.47
C ILE A 85 -5.18 -18.45 8.14
N TYR A 86 -5.55 -17.25 8.56
CA TYR A 86 -6.81 -16.61 8.22
C TYR A 86 -6.59 -15.63 7.08
N PHE A 87 -7.49 -15.64 6.11
CA PHE A 87 -7.40 -14.76 4.95
C PHE A 87 -8.76 -14.28 4.46
N GLY A 88 -8.80 -13.01 4.11
CA GLY A 88 -10.00 -12.29 3.70
C GLY A 88 -9.86 -11.66 2.32
N GLY A 89 -10.80 -10.78 2.02
CA GLY A 89 -10.89 -10.05 0.77
C GLY A 89 -12.32 -10.06 0.24
N TRP A 90 -12.43 -10.05 -1.09
CA TRP A 90 -13.70 -10.10 -1.79
C TRP A 90 -13.59 -11.00 -3.02
N VAL A 91 -14.68 -11.64 -3.43
CA VAL A 91 -14.75 -12.45 -4.64
C VAL A 91 -16.10 -12.26 -5.33
N HIS A 92 -16.07 -12.12 -6.66
CA HIS A 92 -17.20 -12.32 -7.55
C HIS A 92 -17.37 -13.81 -7.89
N ALA A 93 -18.57 -14.36 -7.67
CA ALA A 93 -18.86 -15.75 -8.01
C ALA A 93 -20.36 -15.99 -8.32
N PRO A 94 -20.79 -16.01 -9.59
CA PRO A 94 -19.99 -15.77 -10.80
C PRO A 94 -19.74 -14.28 -11.09
N THR A 95 -18.62 -13.97 -11.73
CA THR A 95 -18.29 -12.64 -12.25
C THR A 95 -19.04 -12.32 -13.54
N ASP A 96 -19.50 -11.08 -13.67
CA ASP A 96 -20.17 -10.57 -14.87
C ASP A 96 -19.62 -9.19 -15.26
N VAL A 97 -19.24 -9.04 -16.53
CA VAL A 97 -18.70 -7.80 -17.11
C VAL A 97 -19.76 -7.17 -18.00
N LEU A 98 -20.17 -5.96 -17.67
CA LEU A 98 -21.15 -5.19 -18.41
C LEU A 98 -20.42 -4.23 -19.36
N HIS A 99 -20.85 -4.22 -20.62
CA HIS A 99 -20.34 -3.29 -21.63
C HIS A 99 -21.31 -2.13 -21.81
N THR A 100 -20.78 -0.91 -21.86
CA THR A 100 -21.57 0.30 -22.11
C THR A 100 -21.62 0.62 -23.60
N ALA A 101 -22.61 1.41 -24.03
CA ALA A 101 -22.82 1.76 -25.44
C ALA A 101 -21.65 2.55 -26.06
N ASP A 102 -20.85 3.24 -25.25
CA ASP A 102 -19.65 3.99 -25.66
C ASP A 102 -18.36 3.15 -25.61
N GLY A 103 -18.48 1.83 -25.46
CA GLY A 103 -17.35 0.90 -25.49
C GLY A 103 -16.55 0.78 -24.19
N ARG A 104 -16.99 1.42 -23.09
CA ARG A 104 -16.41 1.20 -21.74
C ARG A 104 -16.93 -0.11 -21.14
N SER A 105 -16.31 -0.56 -20.06
CA SER A 105 -16.67 -1.82 -19.39
C SER A 105 -16.64 -1.66 -17.87
N VAL A 106 -17.61 -2.25 -17.19
CA VAL A 106 -17.74 -2.23 -15.72
C VAL A 106 -18.03 -3.64 -15.21
N ILE A 107 -17.74 -3.87 -13.93
CA ILE A 107 -18.05 -5.14 -13.25
C ILE A 107 -19.42 -5.03 -12.57
N SER A 108 -20.24 -6.08 -12.66
CA SER A 108 -21.50 -6.18 -11.92
C SER A 108 -21.25 -6.67 -10.49
N PHE A 109 -21.73 -5.93 -9.50
CA PHE A 109 -21.57 -6.28 -8.08
C PHE A 109 -22.61 -7.25 -7.52
N THR A 110 -23.55 -7.74 -8.34
CA THR A 110 -24.66 -8.58 -7.86
C THR A 110 -24.16 -9.81 -7.11
N ASN A 111 -23.07 -10.42 -7.60
CA ASN A 111 -22.46 -11.61 -7.00
C ASN A 111 -21.11 -11.29 -6.35
N LYS A 112 -20.90 -10.06 -5.86
CA LYS A 112 -19.70 -9.71 -5.08
C LYS A 112 -19.92 -10.07 -3.62
N TYR A 113 -18.99 -10.85 -3.07
CA TYR A 113 -19.01 -11.29 -1.69
C TYR A 113 -17.74 -10.88 -0.97
N SER A 114 -17.87 -10.36 0.24
CA SER A 114 -16.78 -10.26 1.22
C SER A 114 -16.66 -11.59 1.97
N HIS A 115 -15.44 -12.03 2.25
CA HIS A 115 -15.23 -13.34 2.87
C HIS A 115 -14.10 -13.35 3.90
N VAL A 116 -14.15 -14.34 4.79
CA VAL A 116 -13.02 -14.78 5.61
C VAL A 116 -12.95 -16.29 5.59
N HIS A 117 -11.76 -16.82 5.31
CA HIS A 117 -11.44 -18.24 5.33
C HIS A 117 -10.40 -18.54 6.41
N ALA A 118 -10.34 -19.80 6.80
CA ALA A 118 -9.29 -20.38 7.61
C ALA A 118 -8.61 -21.51 6.83
N TYR A 119 -7.29 -21.53 6.88
CA TYR A 119 -6.47 -22.63 6.41
C TYR A 119 -5.75 -23.27 7.59
N ASP A 120 -6.03 -24.55 7.85
CA ASP A 120 -5.31 -25.32 8.85
C ASP A 120 -4.00 -25.86 8.26
N THR A 121 -2.86 -25.46 8.83
CA THR A 121 -1.52 -25.85 8.33
C THR A 121 -1.18 -27.32 8.62
N GLY A 122 -1.82 -27.94 9.61
CA GLY A 122 -1.63 -29.34 9.95
C GLY A 122 -2.52 -30.27 9.13
N GLU A 123 -3.82 -29.97 9.06
CA GLU A 123 -4.79 -30.75 8.27
C GLU A 123 -4.73 -30.42 6.77
N ARG A 124 -4.08 -29.32 6.41
CA ARG A 124 -3.96 -28.82 5.03
C ARG A 124 -5.31 -28.58 4.35
N SER A 125 -6.28 -28.09 5.12
CA SER A 125 -7.67 -27.92 4.70
C SER A 125 -8.10 -26.44 4.74
N VAL A 126 -8.94 -26.03 3.79
CA VAL A 126 -9.55 -24.70 3.75
C VAL A 126 -11.00 -24.77 4.19
N LYS A 127 -11.39 -23.89 5.10
CA LYS A 127 -12.76 -23.68 5.57
C LYS A 127 -13.21 -22.24 5.32
N LEU A 128 -14.42 -22.05 4.79
CA LEU A 128 -15.09 -20.75 4.78
C LEU A 128 -15.65 -20.47 6.19
N LEU A 129 -15.24 -19.36 6.80
CA LEU A 129 -15.72 -18.95 8.13
C LEU A 129 -16.88 -17.98 8.02
N TRP A 130 -16.73 -16.96 7.17
CA TRP A 130 -17.70 -15.89 7.05
C TRP A 130 -17.82 -15.42 5.62
N LEU A 131 -19.04 -15.08 5.20
CA LEU A 131 -19.38 -14.64 3.86
C LEU A 131 -20.53 -13.64 3.93
N GLU A 132 -20.42 -12.54 3.19
CA GLU A 132 -21.49 -11.55 3.06
C GLU A 132 -21.53 -10.98 1.65
N GLY A 133 -22.73 -10.88 1.06
CA GLY A 133 -22.95 -10.30 -0.27
C GLY A 133 -23.98 -9.18 -0.26
N GLY A 134 -23.99 -8.38 -1.32
CA GLY A 134 -24.90 -7.25 -1.47
C GLY A 134 -26.12 -7.49 -2.34
N GLY A 135 -26.00 -8.29 -3.40
CA GLY A 135 -27.07 -8.53 -4.37
C GLY A 135 -27.38 -7.35 -5.31
N ASP A 136 -26.63 -6.24 -5.24
CA ASP A 136 -26.86 -5.03 -6.05
C ASP A 136 -25.87 -4.92 -7.23
N LYS A 137 -26.29 -4.35 -8.35
CA LYS A 137 -25.45 -4.23 -9.55
C LYS A 137 -24.33 -3.19 -9.43
N ARG A 138 -24.49 -2.17 -8.58
CA ARG A 138 -23.63 -0.98 -8.48
C ARG A 138 -23.06 -0.77 -7.09
N GLN A 139 -23.70 -1.31 -6.06
CA GLN A 139 -23.27 -1.22 -4.68
C GLN A 139 -22.78 -2.57 -4.17
N TRP A 140 -21.82 -2.55 -3.25
CA TRP A 140 -21.31 -3.75 -2.59
C TRP A 140 -21.10 -3.50 -1.10
N ALA A 141 -21.20 -4.58 -0.33
CA ALA A 141 -20.84 -4.58 1.08
C ALA A 141 -19.33 -4.38 1.22
N GLY A 142 -18.87 -3.68 2.26
CA GLY A 142 -17.45 -3.37 2.45
C GLY A 142 -16.54 -4.59 2.33
N GLU A 143 -15.48 -4.49 1.55
CA GLU A 143 -14.48 -5.56 1.44
C GLU A 143 -13.79 -5.80 2.78
N VAL A 144 -13.31 -7.02 3.03
CA VAL A 144 -12.39 -7.25 4.15
C VAL A 144 -11.03 -6.73 3.72
N THR A 145 -10.65 -5.57 4.25
CA THR A 145 -9.42 -4.86 3.87
C THR A 145 -8.26 -5.15 4.82
N ASP A 146 -8.55 -5.69 6.01
CA ASP A 146 -7.55 -6.18 6.94
C ASP A 146 -8.10 -7.23 7.91
N LEU A 147 -7.21 -8.04 8.49
CA LEU A 147 -7.51 -9.00 9.55
C LEU A 147 -6.49 -8.86 10.68
N LEU A 148 -6.97 -8.59 11.90
CA LEU A 148 -6.17 -8.61 13.11
C LEU A 148 -6.64 -9.73 14.04
N TYR A 149 -5.73 -10.24 14.87
CA TYR A 149 -6.08 -11.16 15.95
C TYR A 149 -6.33 -10.39 17.24
N ASN A 150 -7.46 -10.65 17.89
CA ASN A 150 -7.72 -10.19 19.25
C ASN A 150 -7.38 -11.32 20.25
N PRO A 151 -6.26 -11.21 21.00
CA PRO A 151 -5.87 -12.22 21.98
C PRO A 151 -6.78 -12.28 23.21
N SER A 152 -7.46 -11.19 23.57
CA SER A 152 -8.31 -11.14 24.77
C SER A 152 -9.57 -12.01 24.65
N THR A 153 -10.10 -12.14 23.43
CA THR A 153 -11.37 -12.84 23.16
C THR A 153 -11.22 -14.06 22.25
N ASP A 154 -10.01 -14.37 21.77
CA ASP A 154 -9.74 -15.40 20.77
C ASP A 154 -10.56 -15.24 19.47
N THR A 155 -10.64 -14.00 18.97
CA THR A 155 -11.42 -13.65 17.77
C THR A 155 -10.57 -12.95 16.71
N LEU A 156 -11.11 -12.82 15.49
CA LEU A 156 -10.55 -11.93 14.47
C LEU A 156 -11.27 -10.60 14.49
N LEU A 157 -10.55 -9.52 14.17
CA LEU A 157 -11.11 -8.22 13.82
C LEU A 157 -10.93 -8.01 12.32
N ALA A 158 -12.02 -7.88 11.59
CA ALA A 158 -12.05 -7.61 10.16
C ALA A 158 -12.37 -6.13 9.91
N ALA A 159 -11.40 -5.41 9.31
CA ALA A 159 -11.60 -4.04 8.87
C ALA A 159 -12.37 -4.02 7.54
N ARG A 160 -13.34 -3.10 7.41
CA ARG A 160 -14.18 -2.94 6.22
C ARG A 160 -14.31 -1.48 5.83
N GLY A 161 -13.39 -1.04 4.97
CA GLY A 161 -13.29 0.35 4.52
C GLY A 161 -13.75 0.58 3.08
N ASP A 162 -13.56 -0.40 2.20
CA ASP A 162 -13.82 -0.25 0.77
C ASP A 162 -15.18 -0.82 0.36
N GLY A 163 -16.20 0.03 0.27
CA GLY A 163 -17.54 -0.34 -0.19
C GLY A 163 -18.61 0.68 0.13
N HIS A 164 -19.87 0.29 -0.05
CA HIS A 164 -21.03 1.18 0.07
C HIS A 164 -21.77 1.04 1.40
N PHE A 165 -21.89 -0.18 1.92
CA PHE A 165 -22.62 -0.48 3.14
C PHE A 165 -21.93 -1.58 3.95
N ASN A 166 -22.40 -1.81 5.19
CA ASN A 166 -21.79 -2.74 6.16
C ASN A 166 -20.30 -2.45 6.43
N LEU A 167 -19.97 -1.15 6.52
CA LEU A 167 -18.63 -0.65 6.81
C LEU A 167 -18.39 -0.61 8.33
N GLY A 168 -17.14 -0.78 8.74
CA GLY A 168 -16.80 -0.83 10.15
C GLY A 168 -15.65 -1.76 10.49
N VAL A 169 -15.58 -2.10 11.77
CA VAL A 169 -14.80 -3.23 12.29
C VAL A 169 -15.76 -4.32 12.73
N TYR A 170 -15.51 -5.55 12.30
CA TYR A 170 -16.31 -6.71 12.66
C TYR A 170 -15.47 -7.69 13.48
N GLU A 171 -16.00 -8.13 14.61
CA GLU A 171 -15.43 -9.27 15.32
C GLU A 171 -15.98 -10.56 14.71
N ILE A 172 -15.11 -11.54 14.46
CA ILE A 172 -15.47 -12.85 13.91
C ILE A 172 -14.91 -13.94 14.82
N ASP A 173 -15.79 -14.83 15.30
CA ASP A 173 -15.41 -16.04 16.02
C ASP A 173 -14.57 -16.96 15.11
N ARG A 174 -13.33 -17.26 15.51
CA ARG A 174 -12.37 -18.04 14.72
C ARG A 174 -12.78 -19.49 14.48
N ARG A 175 -13.68 -20.05 15.30
CA ARG A 175 -14.09 -21.46 15.26
C ARG A 175 -15.42 -21.62 14.53
N ARG A 176 -16.37 -20.74 14.84
CA ARG A 176 -17.78 -20.80 14.41
C ARG A 176 -18.09 -19.87 13.24
N GLY A 177 -17.30 -18.83 13.02
CA GLY A 177 -17.53 -17.84 11.95
C GLY A 177 -18.66 -16.85 12.25
N ALA A 178 -19.23 -16.87 13.46
CA ALA A 178 -20.22 -15.89 13.88
C ALA A 178 -19.58 -14.50 13.90
N ALA A 179 -20.22 -13.55 13.22
CA ALA A 179 -19.72 -12.19 13.08
C ALA A 179 -20.64 -11.18 13.77
N ARG A 180 -20.05 -10.19 14.44
CA ARG A 180 -20.77 -9.03 14.99
C ARG A 180 -19.99 -7.75 14.73
N ARG A 181 -20.70 -6.64 14.54
CA ARG A 181 -20.06 -5.34 14.35
C ARG A 181 -19.50 -4.84 15.68
N ALA A 182 -18.18 -4.66 15.75
CA ALA A 182 -17.47 -4.12 16.91
C ALA A 182 -17.46 -2.59 16.90
N SER A 183 -17.29 -1.98 15.72
CA SER A 183 -17.37 -0.54 15.53
C SER A 183 -18.00 -0.18 14.20
N GLY A 184 -18.68 0.97 14.18
CA GLY A 184 -19.28 1.51 12.97
C GLY A 184 -18.44 2.47 12.14
N LYS A 185 -17.24 2.82 12.63
CA LYS A 185 -16.34 3.74 11.92
C LYS A 185 -15.71 3.04 10.71
N ARG A 186 -15.79 3.70 9.56
CA ARG A 186 -15.22 3.23 8.29
C ARG A 186 -13.69 3.29 8.36
N VAL A 187 -13.04 2.12 8.31
CA VAL A 187 -11.60 1.98 8.50
C VAL A 187 -10.98 1.01 7.48
N LEU A 188 -9.71 1.19 7.12
CA LEU A 188 -9.07 0.41 6.03
C LEU A 188 -8.06 -0.62 6.54
N ARG A 189 -6.97 -0.17 7.16
CA ARG A 189 -5.84 -0.99 7.60
C ARG A 189 -5.59 -0.75 9.08
N GLY A 190 -5.14 -1.74 9.82
CA GLY A 190 -4.91 -1.63 11.24
C GLY A 190 -3.71 -2.38 11.76
N THR A 191 -3.40 -2.13 13.02
CA THR A 191 -2.39 -2.84 13.79
C THR A 191 -2.80 -2.87 15.26
N ILE A 192 -2.19 -3.75 16.03
CA ILE A 192 -2.35 -3.80 17.48
C ILE A 192 -1.37 -2.81 18.12
N TYR A 193 -1.89 -1.97 19.01
CA TYR A 193 -1.11 -1.00 19.76
C TYR A 193 -1.56 -1.00 21.23
N MET A 194 -0.71 -1.56 22.09
CA MET A 194 -1.07 -1.86 23.48
C MET A 194 -2.40 -2.65 23.52
N ASP A 195 -3.36 -2.24 24.36
CA ASP A 195 -4.65 -2.90 24.53
C ASP A 195 -5.70 -2.48 23.48
N TYR A 196 -5.26 -1.92 22.35
CA TYR A 196 -6.13 -1.39 21.31
C TYR A 196 -5.80 -1.97 19.94
N ALA A 197 -6.83 -2.18 19.13
CA ALA A 197 -6.69 -2.28 17.68
C ALA A 197 -6.92 -0.90 17.05
N CYS A 198 -5.91 -0.36 16.40
CA CYS A 198 -5.93 0.97 15.80
C CYS A 198 -5.93 0.87 14.28
N PHE A 199 -6.87 1.55 13.64
CA PHE A 199 -7.08 1.51 12.21
C PHE A 199 -7.07 2.89 11.58
N THR A 200 -6.59 2.99 10.34
CA THR A 200 -6.67 4.22 9.56
C THR A 200 -8.11 4.51 9.14
N LEU A 201 -8.54 5.75 9.30
CA LEU A 201 -9.83 6.22 8.80
C LEU A 201 -9.84 6.25 7.27
N HIS A 202 -10.96 5.85 6.69
CA HIS A 202 -11.12 5.79 5.25
C HIS A 202 -12.34 6.55 4.79
N HIS A 203 -12.11 7.54 3.91
CA HIS A 203 -13.15 8.42 3.37
C HIS A 203 -13.37 8.23 1.86
N GLY A 204 -12.74 7.23 1.24
CA GLY A 204 -12.77 7.02 -0.21
C GLY A 204 -11.68 7.81 -0.95
N TRP A 205 -12.07 8.49 -2.04
CA TRP A 205 -11.18 9.31 -2.86
C TRP A 205 -11.06 10.72 -2.28
N GLY A 206 -9.90 11.03 -1.71
CA GLY A 206 -9.74 12.24 -0.92
C GLY A 206 -10.40 12.09 0.46
N GLY A 207 -10.08 13.02 1.35
CA GLY A 207 -10.52 12.99 2.74
C GLY A 207 -9.41 13.39 3.69
N ARG A 208 -9.76 13.50 4.97
CA ARG A 208 -8.81 13.83 6.02
C ARG A 208 -8.14 12.56 6.54
N PRO A 209 -6.82 12.59 6.80
CA PRO A 209 -6.17 11.50 7.50
C PRO A 209 -6.72 11.37 8.92
N GLY A 210 -6.61 10.17 9.48
CA GLY A 210 -7.00 9.96 10.86
C GLY A 210 -6.94 8.51 11.28
N LEU A 211 -7.24 8.29 12.55
CA LEU A 211 -7.12 7.02 13.24
C LEU A 211 -8.38 6.73 14.05
N HIS A 212 -8.77 5.46 14.11
CA HIS A 212 -9.78 4.96 15.01
C HIS A 212 -9.25 3.73 15.74
N CYS A 213 -9.13 3.84 17.06
CA CYS A 213 -8.71 2.77 17.95
C CYS A 213 -9.90 2.24 18.75
N ILE A 214 -10.02 0.92 18.86
CA ILE A 214 -10.97 0.22 19.72
C ILE A 214 -10.21 -0.58 20.76
N ASN A 215 -10.62 -0.48 22.02
CA ASN A 215 -10.02 -1.29 23.09
C ASN A 215 -10.41 -2.77 22.90
N LEU A 216 -9.44 -3.68 23.03
CA LEU A 216 -9.59 -5.10 22.71
C LEU A 216 -10.46 -5.87 23.72
N ASP A 217 -10.49 -5.43 24.98
CA ASP A 217 -11.31 -6.04 26.02
C ASP A 217 -12.75 -5.50 26.00
N ASN A 218 -12.87 -4.21 25.65
CA ASN A 218 -14.13 -3.50 25.64
C ASN A 218 -14.24 -2.55 24.44
N TYR A 219 -14.84 -3.04 23.35
CA TYR A 219 -15.04 -2.28 22.11
C TYR A 219 -15.86 -0.98 22.26
N SER A 220 -16.51 -0.74 23.41
CA SER A 220 -17.19 0.54 23.66
C SER A 220 -16.21 1.68 23.95
N GLN A 221 -15.01 1.38 24.48
CA GLN A 221 -13.96 2.36 24.65
C GLN A 221 -13.23 2.55 23.33
N THR A 222 -13.34 3.75 22.77
CA THR A 222 -12.72 4.08 21.49
C THR A 222 -12.00 5.41 21.56
N VAL A 223 -10.94 5.53 20.76
CA VAL A 223 -10.24 6.79 20.50
C VAL A 223 -10.36 7.07 19.01
N THR A 224 -10.84 8.24 18.63
CA THR A 224 -10.92 8.65 17.22
C THR A 224 -10.24 9.99 17.05
N VAL A 225 -9.28 10.04 16.14
CA VAL A 225 -8.52 11.23 15.80
C VAL A 225 -8.72 11.49 14.31
N GLU A 226 -9.45 12.55 13.97
CA GLU A 226 -9.50 13.08 12.60
C GLU A 226 -8.56 14.28 12.53
N LEU A 227 -7.60 14.23 11.60
CA LEU A 227 -6.59 15.27 11.50
C LEU A 227 -7.07 16.47 10.67
N ASP A 228 -6.47 17.61 10.96
CA ASP A 228 -6.58 18.81 10.14
C ASP A 228 -5.90 18.62 8.76
N PRO A 229 -5.94 19.62 7.87
CA PRO A 229 -5.20 19.58 6.62
C PRO A 229 -3.70 19.32 6.87
N VAL A 230 -3.08 18.48 6.03
CA VAL A 230 -1.71 17.97 6.23
C VAL A 230 -0.66 19.07 6.40
N GLU A 231 -0.84 20.21 5.75
CA GLU A 231 0.04 21.38 5.86
C GLU A 231 0.22 21.88 7.30
N THR A 232 -0.74 21.60 8.20
CA THR A 232 -0.71 22.06 9.60
C THR A 232 0.24 21.25 10.48
N TYR A 233 0.60 20.03 10.06
CA TYR A 233 1.50 19.12 10.78
C TYR A 233 2.56 18.49 9.87
N SER A 234 2.76 19.03 8.67
CA SER A 234 3.87 18.62 7.80
C SER A 234 5.17 19.25 8.26
N VAL A 235 6.25 18.47 8.32
CA VAL A 235 7.59 18.97 8.66
C VAL A 235 8.06 20.06 7.68
N ASP A 236 7.64 19.97 6.41
CA ASP A 236 7.96 20.95 5.36
C ASP A 236 6.88 22.02 5.13
N GLY A 237 5.85 22.06 5.99
CA GLY A 237 4.71 22.97 5.90
C GLY A 237 3.86 22.81 4.64
N GLY A 238 4.11 21.79 3.82
CA GLY A 238 3.35 21.52 2.60
C GLY A 238 2.13 20.64 2.82
N GLY A 239 1.05 20.92 2.10
CA GLY A 239 -0.13 20.06 2.09
C GLY A 239 0.12 18.73 1.37
N LEU A 240 -0.89 17.87 1.39
CA LEU A 240 -0.92 16.62 0.64
C LEU A 240 -2.13 16.62 -0.29
N TRP A 241 -1.88 16.40 -1.57
CA TRP A 241 -2.96 16.20 -2.52
C TRP A 241 -3.32 14.72 -2.63
N GLY A 242 -4.60 14.40 -2.49
CA GLY A 242 -5.17 13.13 -2.87
C GLY A 242 -4.87 12.10 -1.82
N TYR A 243 -5.12 12.44 -0.55
CA TYR A 243 -4.90 11.55 0.58
C TYR A 243 -5.47 10.17 0.30
N ARG A 244 -4.62 9.17 0.56
CA ARG A 244 -4.90 7.75 0.43
C ARG A 244 -4.15 7.05 1.56
N SER A 245 -4.87 6.23 2.32
CA SER A 245 -4.23 5.34 3.29
C SER A 245 -3.54 4.19 2.57
N GLY A 246 -2.30 3.94 2.95
CA GLY A 246 -1.64 2.65 2.83
C GLY A 246 -1.89 1.83 4.09
N ASP A 247 -0.86 1.08 4.49
CA ASP A 247 -0.84 0.26 5.70
C ASP A 247 -0.39 1.04 6.94
N ILE A 248 -0.59 0.46 8.13
CA ILE A 248 -0.21 1.06 9.41
C ILE A 248 0.49 0.04 10.29
N GLU A 249 1.52 0.46 11.01
CA GLU A 249 2.25 -0.42 11.91
C GLU A 249 2.63 0.26 13.23
N ALA A 250 2.61 -0.50 14.32
CA ALA A 250 3.05 -0.04 15.63
C ALA A 250 4.58 -0.22 15.75
N ALA A 251 5.28 0.87 16.04
CA ALA A 251 6.72 0.84 16.27
C ALA A 251 7.15 2.00 17.16
N TYR A 252 8.24 1.85 17.92
CA TYR A 252 8.84 2.95 18.69
C TYR A 252 7.84 3.73 19.56
N THR A 253 6.88 3.05 20.20
CA THR A 253 5.81 3.65 21.02
C THR A 253 4.87 4.61 20.27
N LYS A 254 4.80 4.50 18.94
CA LYS A 254 3.94 5.29 18.07
C LYS A 254 3.31 4.39 17.00
N LEU A 255 2.42 4.98 16.22
CA LEU A 255 1.80 4.34 15.05
C LEU A 255 2.31 5.03 13.78
N TYR A 256 2.84 4.25 12.84
CA TYR A 256 3.35 4.72 11.57
C TYR A 256 2.36 4.33 10.46
N ALA A 257 1.56 5.29 10.03
CA ALA A 257 0.64 5.11 8.90
C ALA A 257 1.34 5.51 7.60
N ALA A 258 1.57 4.55 6.72
CA ALA A 258 2.00 4.83 5.38
C ALA A 258 0.83 5.40 4.58
N VAL A 259 1.04 6.53 3.91
CA VAL A 259 0.01 7.24 3.15
C VAL A 259 0.60 7.66 1.82
N LYS A 260 -0.25 7.97 0.83
CA LYS A 260 0.26 8.60 -0.40
C LYS A 260 1.09 9.83 -0.02
N GLY A 261 2.30 9.89 -0.57
CA GLY A 261 3.22 11.01 -0.38
C GLY A 261 3.98 11.05 0.94
N GLY A 262 3.86 10.05 1.84
CA GLY A 262 4.69 10.02 3.04
C GLY A 262 4.24 9.06 4.12
N ILE A 263 4.65 9.39 5.34
CA ILE A 263 4.27 8.68 6.56
C ILE A 263 3.66 9.68 7.53
N ILE A 264 2.55 9.31 8.15
CA ILE A 264 2.00 10.02 9.32
C ILE A 264 2.38 9.22 10.55
N VAL A 265 3.03 9.87 11.51
CA VAL A 265 3.31 9.30 12.83
C VAL A 265 2.25 9.81 13.78
N PHE A 266 1.54 8.89 14.42
CA PHE A 266 0.52 9.17 15.42
C PHE A 266 1.01 8.77 16.81
N ASP A 267 0.79 9.65 17.78
CA ASP A 267 0.56 9.24 19.15
C ASP A 267 -0.95 9.18 19.39
N PRO A 268 -1.58 8.00 19.51
CA PRO A 268 -3.02 7.92 19.69
C PRO A 268 -3.49 8.39 21.08
N PHE A 269 -2.59 8.49 22.07
CA PHE A 269 -2.91 8.92 23.43
C PHE A 269 -2.27 10.27 23.79
N GLY A 270 -1.24 10.68 23.06
CA GLY A 270 -0.76 12.06 22.99
C GLY A 270 -1.53 12.89 21.96
N ASN A 271 -1.37 14.20 22.00
CA ASN A 271 -1.92 15.09 20.96
C ASN A 271 -0.91 15.36 19.83
N GLU A 272 0.13 14.53 19.72
CA GLU A 272 1.22 14.71 18.76
C GLU A 272 1.01 13.86 17.52
N HIS A 273 0.99 14.52 16.37
CA HIS A 273 0.98 13.88 15.07
C HIS A 273 1.85 14.67 14.11
N VAL A 274 2.51 13.97 13.19
CA VAL A 274 3.37 14.61 12.21
C VAL A 274 3.36 13.87 10.88
N PHE A 275 3.39 14.62 9.80
CA PHE A 275 3.55 14.12 8.45
C PHE A 275 4.97 14.37 7.97
N VAL A 276 5.64 13.29 7.60
CA VAL A 276 6.95 13.33 6.95
C VAL A 276 6.74 12.96 5.50
N ARG A 277 6.90 13.94 4.60
CA ARG A 277 6.77 13.72 3.16
C ARG A 277 7.84 12.75 2.70
N MET A 278 7.41 11.72 1.97
CA MET A 278 8.29 10.76 1.33
C MET A 278 7.75 10.36 -0.03
N MET A 279 8.59 10.47 -1.06
CA MET A 279 8.27 10.08 -2.43
C MET A 279 6.93 10.63 -2.96
N ASP A 280 6.61 11.88 -2.60
CA ASP A 280 5.40 12.56 -3.06
C ASP A 280 5.63 13.24 -4.40
N PHE A 281 4.90 12.83 -5.42
CA PHE A 281 4.94 13.46 -6.74
C PHE A 281 3.61 14.12 -7.09
N HIS A 282 2.98 14.71 -6.08
CA HIS A 282 1.79 15.56 -6.15
C HIS A 282 0.63 14.95 -6.96
N TYR A 283 0.45 15.25 -8.24
CA TYR A 283 -0.64 14.68 -9.04
C TYR A 283 -0.46 13.18 -9.36
N ASN A 284 0.76 12.65 -9.26
CA ASN A 284 1.03 11.23 -9.53
C ASN A 284 0.41 10.30 -8.46
N THR A 285 0.13 9.05 -8.83
CA THR A 285 -0.42 8.01 -7.94
C THR A 285 0.65 7.18 -7.23
N TYR A 286 1.92 7.55 -7.38
CA TYR A 286 3.05 6.96 -6.67
C TYR A 286 2.81 6.99 -5.15
N GLY A 287 3.02 5.86 -4.48
CA GLY A 287 2.83 5.79 -3.04
C GLY A 287 2.72 4.37 -2.49
N PRO A 288 2.62 4.25 -1.16
CA PRO A 288 2.58 2.99 -0.45
C PRO A 288 1.15 2.43 -0.37
N LEU A 289 0.51 2.30 -1.53
CA LEU A 289 -0.89 1.91 -1.63
C LEU A 289 -1.02 0.44 -1.98
N ARG A 290 -1.95 -0.26 -1.31
CA ARG A 290 -2.26 -1.68 -1.56
C ARG A 290 -1.00 -2.57 -1.46
N SER A 291 -0.20 -2.32 -0.43
CA SER A 291 0.93 -3.12 0.04
C SER A 291 0.92 -3.06 1.56
N ASN A 292 1.57 -4.02 2.22
CA ASN A 292 1.78 -3.97 3.66
C ASN A 292 3.10 -3.27 4.05
N ILE A 293 3.21 -2.86 5.31
CA ILE A 293 4.47 -2.57 5.98
C ILE A 293 5.04 -3.90 6.50
N LEU A 294 6.35 -4.09 6.40
CA LEU A 294 7.03 -5.25 6.99
C LEU A 294 7.94 -4.81 8.14
N PRO A 295 7.62 -5.14 9.40
CA PRO A 295 8.56 -5.05 10.51
C PRO A 295 9.82 -5.89 10.23
N LEU A 296 10.99 -5.26 10.25
CA LEU A 296 12.25 -5.90 9.91
C LEU A 296 13.41 -5.35 10.75
N ALA A 297 14.05 -6.22 11.52
CA ALA A 297 15.21 -5.90 12.37
C ALA A 297 15.00 -4.66 13.26
N GLY A 298 13.78 -4.49 13.80
CA GLY A 298 13.40 -3.35 14.64
C GLY A 298 12.90 -2.11 13.87
N GLY A 299 13.11 -2.03 12.55
CA GLY A 299 12.60 -0.97 11.68
C GLY A 299 11.39 -1.40 10.84
N LEU A 300 10.95 -0.50 9.97
CA LEU A 300 9.80 -0.70 9.09
C LEU A 300 10.24 -0.63 7.63
N LEU A 301 9.93 -1.67 6.86
CA LEU A 301 10.14 -1.68 5.42
C LEU A 301 8.83 -1.28 4.73
N VAL A 302 8.86 -0.18 3.98
CA VAL A 302 7.69 0.38 3.30
C VAL A 302 7.95 0.42 1.80
N ALA A 303 7.00 -0.11 1.03
CA ALA A 303 7.05 -0.06 -0.42
C ALA A 303 6.37 1.20 -0.95
N PHE A 304 7.08 2.02 -1.73
CA PHE A 304 6.47 3.09 -2.52
C PHE A 304 6.43 2.65 -3.98
N SER A 305 5.23 2.29 -4.44
CA SER A 305 5.06 1.62 -5.72
C SER A 305 4.84 2.60 -6.87
N ALA A 306 5.52 2.33 -7.98
CA ALA A 306 5.19 2.93 -9.27
C ALA A 306 3.79 2.47 -9.69
N GLN A 307 2.96 3.43 -10.14
CA GLN A 307 1.64 3.17 -10.72
C GLN A 307 0.77 2.23 -9.87
N SER A 308 0.46 2.63 -8.63
CA SER A 308 -0.48 1.88 -7.79
C SER A 308 -1.89 1.81 -8.43
N HIS A 309 -2.29 2.90 -9.07
CA HIS A 309 -3.56 3.08 -9.77
C HIS A 309 -3.33 3.80 -11.10
N ALA A 310 -4.13 3.48 -12.12
CA ALA A 310 -4.13 4.20 -13.38
C ALA A 310 -5.52 4.22 -14.03
N THR A 311 -5.77 5.27 -14.81
CA THR A 311 -6.96 5.36 -15.67
C THR A 311 -6.51 5.30 -17.12
N VAL A 312 -7.16 4.51 -17.98
CA VAL A 312 -6.80 4.37 -19.40
C VAL A 312 -7.84 5.06 -20.29
N ARG A 313 -9.13 4.74 -20.14
CA ARG A 313 -10.23 5.30 -20.98
C ARG A 313 -10.92 6.51 -20.38
N GLY A 314 -10.36 7.02 -19.29
CA GLY A 314 -10.90 8.13 -18.53
C GLY A 314 -11.96 7.73 -17.52
N THR A 315 -12.16 8.57 -16.50
CA THR A 315 -13.20 8.41 -15.47
C THR A 315 -13.81 9.75 -15.08
N ASP A 316 -15.06 9.72 -14.59
CA ASP A 316 -15.72 10.87 -13.98
C ASP A 316 -15.38 11.02 -12.49
N GLU A 317 -14.66 10.06 -11.91
CA GLU A 317 -14.30 10.04 -10.49
C GLU A 317 -13.03 10.86 -10.18
N LEU A 318 -12.24 11.24 -11.19
CA LEU A 318 -10.94 11.90 -11.01
C LEU A 318 -10.77 13.14 -11.90
N PRO A 319 -10.03 14.16 -11.46
CA PRO A 319 -9.61 15.27 -12.32
C PRO A 319 -8.74 14.79 -13.49
N GLU A 320 -8.88 15.41 -14.66
CA GLU A 320 -8.13 15.06 -15.89
C GLU A 320 -6.60 15.07 -15.67
N VAL A 321 -6.09 16.06 -14.91
CA VAL A 321 -4.67 16.17 -14.59
C VAL A 321 -4.15 14.95 -13.83
N GLN A 322 -4.96 14.40 -12.91
CA GLN A 322 -4.61 13.21 -12.14
C GLN A 322 -4.67 11.96 -13.01
N GLN A 323 -5.68 11.85 -13.88
CA GLN A 323 -5.79 10.74 -14.84
C GLN A 323 -4.55 10.70 -15.73
N LYS A 324 -4.14 11.84 -16.29
CA LYS A 324 -2.93 11.97 -17.10
C LYS A 324 -1.65 11.65 -16.31
N ALA A 325 -1.55 12.08 -15.05
CA ALA A 325 -0.40 11.80 -14.20
C ALA A 325 -0.29 10.31 -13.83
N SER A 326 -1.41 9.64 -13.60
CA SER A 326 -1.46 8.22 -13.22
C SER A 326 -0.86 7.28 -14.29
N GLN A 327 -0.91 7.70 -15.56
CA GLN A 327 -0.37 6.96 -16.69
C GLN A 327 1.16 7.09 -16.84
N ARG A 328 1.82 7.89 -16.00
CA ARG A 328 3.25 8.22 -16.14
C ARG A 328 4.06 7.66 -14.97
N PRO A 329 4.90 6.64 -15.18
CA PRO A 329 5.93 6.26 -14.22
C PRO A 329 6.97 7.39 -14.11
N VAL A 330 7.17 7.92 -12.91
CA VAL A 330 8.16 8.98 -12.63
C VAL A 330 9.43 8.45 -11.97
N ALA A 331 9.35 7.22 -11.44
CA ALA A 331 10.41 6.48 -10.78
C ALA A 331 10.06 4.97 -10.80
N PRO A 332 11.03 4.05 -10.67
CA PRO A 332 10.73 2.65 -10.32
C PRO A 332 10.04 2.56 -8.96
N SER A 333 9.42 1.43 -8.64
CA SER A 333 8.98 1.18 -7.27
C SER A 333 10.18 1.08 -6.35
N ILE A 334 10.11 1.66 -5.16
CA ILE A 334 11.22 1.60 -4.21
C ILE A 334 10.80 0.99 -2.89
N LEU A 335 11.78 0.39 -2.22
CA LEU A 335 11.66 0.06 -0.80
C LEU A 335 12.40 1.10 0.03
N VAL A 336 11.70 1.64 1.02
CA VAL A 336 12.26 2.56 2.01
C VAL A 336 12.28 1.83 3.36
N TYR A 337 13.47 1.73 3.94
CA TYR A 337 13.64 1.26 5.31
C TYR A 337 13.62 2.45 6.26
N ILE A 338 12.72 2.40 7.23
CA ILE A 338 12.45 3.45 8.21
C ILE A 338 12.93 2.97 9.57
N SER A 339 13.92 3.67 10.09
CA SER A 339 14.51 3.45 11.41
C SER A 339 14.84 4.82 12.01
N PRO A 340 13.84 5.47 12.67
CA PRO A 340 13.99 6.81 13.24
C PRO A 340 15.33 6.96 13.99
N PRO A 341 16.07 8.07 13.79
CA PRO A 341 15.69 9.28 13.05
C PRO A 341 15.85 9.18 11.52
N THR A 342 16.27 8.03 11.00
CA THR A 342 16.69 7.87 9.61
C THR A 342 15.65 7.15 8.75
N ALA A 343 15.66 7.48 7.46
CA ALA A 343 15.04 6.69 6.41
C ALA A 343 16.06 6.50 5.28
N ARG A 344 15.99 5.37 4.57
CA ARG A 344 16.89 5.09 3.45
C ARG A 344 16.22 4.21 2.40
N ILE A 345 16.61 4.42 1.15
CA ILE A 345 16.19 3.56 0.03
C ILE A 345 17.05 2.29 0.05
N VAL A 346 16.42 1.10 0.02
CA VAL A 346 17.14 -0.18 0.08
C VAL A 346 16.97 -1.04 -1.18
N ALA A 347 15.98 -0.74 -2.02
CA ALA A 347 15.78 -1.40 -3.31
C ALA A 347 15.01 -0.52 -4.28
N ALA A 348 15.21 -0.77 -5.58
CA ALA A 348 14.47 -0.19 -6.69
C ALA A 348 14.07 -1.34 -7.64
N LEU A 349 12.77 -1.46 -7.92
CA LEU A 349 12.16 -2.60 -8.59
C LEU A 349 11.25 -2.13 -9.73
N GLY A 350 11.26 -2.87 -10.84
CA GLY A 350 10.42 -2.59 -12.03
C GLY A 350 8.98 -3.07 -11.92
N VAL A 351 8.55 -3.53 -10.74
CA VAL A 351 7.19 -4.04 -10.48
C VAL A 351 6.50 -3.17 -9.45
N ARG A 352 5.18 -3.01 -9.55
CA ARG A 352 4.34 -2.52 -8.45
C ARG A 352 4.40 -3.56 -7.33
N ILE A 353 4.86 -3.17 -6.15
CA ILE A 353 4.95 -4.06 -4.98
C ILE A 353 3.55 -4.14 -4.35
N THR A 354 3.10 -5.36 -4.08
CA THR A 354 1.74 -5.65 -3.57
C THR A 354 1.75 -6.34 -2.21
N SER A 355 2.83 -7.04 -1.86
CA SER A 355 2.95 -7.70 -0.57
C SER A 355 4.41 -8.03 -0.23
N MET A 356 4.70 -8.13 1.07
CA MET A 356 6.02 -8.47 1.60
C MET A 356 5.90 -9.36 2.84
N THR A 357 6.79 -10.34 2.98
CA THR A 357 6.87 -11.17 4.20
C THR A 357 8.30 -11.59 4.51
N LEU A 358 8.55 -11.96 5.77
CA LEU A 358 9.80 -12.55 6.20
C LEU A 358 9.67 -14.08 6.23
N MET A 359 10.56 -14.78 5.52
CA MET A 359 10.66 -16.23 5.51
C MET A 359 12.08 -16.64 5.89
N GLY A 360 12.29 -16.96 7.17
CA GLY A 360 13.63 -17.21 7.71
C GLY A 360 14.52 -15.97 7.58
N SER A 361 15.66 -16.10 6.89
CA SER A 361 16.55 -14.95 6.60
C SER A 361 16.23 -14.21 5.30
N LYS A 362 15.12 -14.57 4.62
CA LYS A 362 14.75 -13.98 3.34
C LYS A 362 13.55 -13.05 3.48
N VAL A 363 13.64 -11.88 2.88
CA VAL A 363 12.48 -11.02 2.61
C VAL A 363 11.92 -11.41 1.26
N LEU A 364 10.69 -11.90 1.24
CA LEU A 364 9.97 -12.14 0.00
C LEU A 364 9.20 -10.88 -0.36
N ILE A 365 9.33 -10.46 -1.61
CA ILE A 365 8.65 -9.29 -2.16
C ILE A 365 7.82 -9.77 -3.34
N ALA A 366 6.52 -9.58 -3.24
CA ALA A 366 5.60 -9.89 -4.31
C ALA A 366 5.16 -8.60 -5.04
N GLY A 367 4.97 -8.73 -6.34
CA GLY A 367 4.56 -7.60 -7.16
C GLY A 367 4.07 -7.99 -8.54
N ASN A 368 3.58 -7.00 -9.26
CA ASN A 368 3.05 -7.15 -10.61
C ASN A 368 3.38 -5.95 -11.51
N THR A 369 3.28 -6.10 -12.83
CA THR A 369 3.65 -5.04 -13.80
C THR A 369 2.51 -4.09 -14.18
N VAL A 370 1.32 -4.23 -13.60
CA VAL A 370 0.12 -3.51 -14.06
C VAL A 370 -0.58 -2.83 -12.87
N PRO A 371 -1.02 -1.57 -13.01
CA PRO A 371 -1.78 -0.87 -11.97
C PRO A 371 -3.14 -1.53 -11.70
N ASN A 372 -3.72 -1.20 -10.55
CA ASN A 372 -5.17 -1.33 -10.43
C ASN A 372 -5.84 -0.28 -11.32
N LEU A 373 -6.72 -0.69 -12.22
CA LEU A 373 -7.43 0.25 -13.08
C LEU A 373 -8.67 0.80 -12.40
N GLU A 374 -9.21 1.87 -12.98
CA GLU A 374 -10.42 2.52 -12.49
C GLU A 374 -11.70 1.98 -13.14
N ARG A 375 -12.85 2.35 -12.56
CA ARG A 375 -14.18 1.79 -12.80
C ARG A 375 -14.55 1.42 -14.24
N TYR A 376 -14.16 2.22 -15.23
CA TYR A 376 -14.55 2.04 -16.64
C TYR A 376 -13.55 1.23 -17.49
N ASP A 377 -12.46 0.78 -16.88
CA ASP A 377 -11.40 0.03 -17.51
C ASP A 377 -11.43 -1.44 -17.08
N ALA A 378 -12.62 -2.00 -16.81
CA ALA A 378 -12.77 -3.42 -16.53
C ALA A 378 -12.40 -4.27 -17.77
N THR A 379 -11.55 -5.27 -17.59
CA THR A 379 -11.04 -6.16 -18.65
C THR A 379 -11.30 -7.62 -18.30
N ARG A 380 -11.61 -8.46 -19.29
CA ARG A 380 -11.81 -9.91 -19.08
C ARG A 380 -10.52 -10.71 -18.83
N ILE A 381 -9.37 -10.09 -19.11
CA ILE A 381 -8.07 -10.74 -19.10
C ILE A 381 -7.18 -9.95 -18.15
N ASP A 382 -6.55 -10.63 -17.20
CA ASP A 382 -5.43 -10.07 -16.48
C ASP A 382 -4.18 -10.25 -17.35
N TYR A 383 -3.57 -9.14 -17.75
CA TYR A 383 -2.37 -9.07 -18.59
C TYR A 383 -1.11 -8.72 -17.79
N SER A 384 -1.18 -8.78 -16.46
CA SER A 384 -0.06 -8.53 -15.57
C SER A 384 0.93 -9.68 -15.55
N ARG A 385 2.21 -9.34 -15.42
CA ARG A 385 3.25 -10.29 -15.02
C ARG A 385 3.40 -10.21 -13.52
N LYS A 386 3.14 -11.31 -12.82
CA LYS A 386 3.27 -11.44 -11.36
C LYS A 386 4.58 -12.11 -11.02
N SER A 387 5.18 -11.74 -9.90
CA SER A 387 6.42 -12.34 -9.42
C SER A 387 6.53 -12.26 -7.91
N ILE A 388 7.22 -13.24 -7.31
CA ILE A 388 7.72 -13.18 -5.94
C ILE A 388 9.24 -13.32 -6.01
N VAL A 389 9.96 -12.33 -5.48
CA VAL A 389 11.42 -12.31 -5.46
C VAL A 389 11.91 -12.40 -4.03
N ALA A 390 12.92 -13.23 -3.79
CA ALA A 390 13.54 -13.39 -2.49
C ALA A 390 14.83 -12.58 -2.37
N PHE A 391 14.89 -11.69 -1.38
CA PHE A 391 16.09 -10.97 -1.00
C PHE A 391 16.64 -11.53 0.31
N ASP A 392 17.94 -11.52 0.47
CA ASP A 392 18.53 -11.76 1.79
C ASP A 392 18.28 -10.55 2.69
N ALA A 393 17.66 -10.76 3.85
CA ALA A 393 17.27 -9.68 4.76
C ALA A 393 18.48 -8.86 5.23
N GLY A 394 19.58 -9.54 5.56
CA GLY A 394 20.83 -8.89 5.95
C GLY A 394 21.38 -8.02 4.82
N ARG A 395 21.50 -8.58 3.62
CA ARG A 395 22.00 -7.82 2.45
C ARG A 395 21.10 -6.65 2.07
N LEU A 396 19.78 -6.82 2.13
CA LEU A 396 18.84 -5.73 1.88
C LEU A 396 19.10 -4.56 2.84
N LEU A 397 19.46 -4.86 4.09
CA LEU A 397 19.76 -3.86 5.09
C LEU A 397 21.22 -3.36 5.09
N THR A 398 22.19 -4.05 4.50
CA THR A 398 23.59 -3.62 4.56
C THR A 398 24.15 -3.12 3.24
N ASN A 399 23.50 -3.45 2.11
CA ASN A 399 23.97 -3.03 0.81
C ASN A 399 23.84 -1.50 0.63
N PRO A 400 24.73 -0.90 -0.18
CA PRO A 400 24.53 0.46 -0.66
C PRO A 400 23.17 0.61 -1.36
N PRO A 401 22.55 1.80 -1.30
CA PRO A 401 21.30 2.02 -2.00
C PRO A 401 21.48 1.86 -3.52
N PRO A 402 20.43 1.47 -4.26
CA PRO A 402 20.53 1.35 -5.72
C PRO A 402 20.67 2.74 -6.37
N PRO A 403 21.39 2.88 -7.50
CA PRO A 403 21.35 4.11 -8.28
C PRO A 403 19.91 4.40 -8.71
N LEU A 404 19.51 5.66 -8.63
CA LEU A 404 18.13 6.06 -8.86
C LEU A 404 18.06 7.34 -9.68
N VAL A 405 17.15 7.36 -10.64
CA VAL A 405 16.77 8.55 -11.38
C VAL A 405 15.26 8.72 -11.25
N ILE A 406 14.85 9.91 -10.83
CA ILE A 406 13.44 10.33 -10.78
C ILE A 406 13.27 11.44 -11.81
N GLU A 407 12.28 11.32 -12.68
CA GLU A 407 11.98 12.31 -13.73
C GLU A 407 10.55 12.81 -13.62
N LEU A 408 10.39 14.13 -13.56
CA LEU A 408 9.12 14.82 -13.37
C LEU A 408 8.98 15.95 -14.39
N GLU A 409 7.76 16.13 -14.90
CA GLU A 409 7.39 17.34 -15.62
C GLU A 409 6.79 18.35 -14.65
N GLY A 410 7.05 19.63 -14.84
CA GLY A 410 6.67 20.67 -13.89
C GLY A 410 5.16 20.78 -13.67
N TRP A 411 4.33 20.39 -14.65
CA TRP A 411 2.87 20.34 -14.45
C TRP A 411 2.42 19.25 -13.48
N ILE A 412 3.23 18.21 -13.22
CA ILE A 412 2.92 17.15 -12.25
C ILE A 412 3.01 17.69 -10.82
N VAL A 413 3.95 18.61 -10.56
CA VAL A 413 4.23 19.17 -9.23
C VAL A 413 3.67 20.57 -9.01
N ASP A 414 3.35 21.28 -10.11
CA ASP A 414 2.85 22.66 -10.10
C ASP A 414 3.78 23.59 -9.29
N ASN A 415 3.28 24.25 -8.24
CA ASN A 415 4.08 24.97 -7.24
C ASN A 415 3.95 24.36 -5.83
N LYS A 416 3.63 23.08 -5.75
CA LYS A 416 3.42 22.36 -4.49
C LYS A 416 4.70 21.69 -4.01
N GLN A 417 4.75 21.39 -2.72
CA GLN A 417 5.83 20.57 -2.16
C GLN A 417 5.78 19.17 -2.79
N PHE A 418 6.93 18.67 -3.21
CA PHE A 418 7.10 17.35 -3.81
C PHE A 418 8.43 16.71 -3.35
N ALA A 419 8.67 15.49 -3.79
CA ALA A 419 9.77 14.63 -3.37
C ALA A 419 9.65 14.17 -1.91
N GLY A 420 10.59 14.48 -1.02
CA GLY A 420 10.79 13.75 0.22
C GLY A 420 11.67 12.52 -0.01
N ILE A 421 12.81 12.72 -0.66
CA ILE A 421 13.73 11.63 -1.02
C ILE A 421 14.72 11.43 0.14
N PRO A 422 14.79 10.23 0.75
CA PRO A 422 15.84 9.94 1.72
C PRO A 422 17.20 9.85 1.01
N LEU A 423 18.13 10.74 1.36
CA LEU A 423 19.48 10.78 0.78
C LEU A 423 20.50 9.94 1.57
N THR A 424 20.06 9.27 2.64
CA THR A 424 20.89 8.39 3.46
C THR A 424 21.50 7.26 2.62
N GLY A 425 22.83 7.17 2.63
CA GLY A 425 23.59 6.13 1.94
C GLY A 425 24.04 6.48 0.52
N TYR A 426 23.57 7.57 -0.07
CA TYR A 426 24.02 8.05 -1.37
C TYR A 426 25.28 8.93 -1.22
N ARG A 427 26.29 8.68 -2.05
CA ARG A 427 27.51 9.51 -2.11
C ARG A 427 27.37 10.72 -3.00
N TYR A 428 26.49 10.65 -3.99
CA TYR A 428 26.21 11.73 -4.92
C TYR A 428 24.70 11.90 -5.07
N ALA A 429 24.24 13.15 -4.94
CA ALA A 429 22.85 13.52 -5.16
C ALA A 429 22.80 14.86 -5.90
N GLU A 430 22.09 14.91 -7.02
CA GLU A 430 21.95 16.12 -7.85
C GLU A 430 20.50 16.34 -8.27
N LEU A 431 20.08 17.60 -8.25
CA LEU A 431 18.83 18.07 -8.83
C LEU A 431 19.12 18.85 -10.11
N GLU A 432 18.63 18.36 -11.24
CA GLU A 432 18.64 19.09 -12.50
C GLU A 432 17.25 19.66 -12.79
N VAL A 433 17.15 20.98 -12.95
CA VAL A 433 15.90 21.65 -13.35
C VAL A 433 16.13 22.38 -14.66
N LYS A 434 15.38 21.98 -15.69
CA LYS A 434 15.29 22.71 -16.95
C LYS A 434 14.01 23.52 -16.96
N THR A 435 14.11 24.84 -16.88
CA THR A 435 12.97 25.78 -16.90
C THR A 435 12.99 26.64 -18.16
N ASN A 436 11.83 27.16 -18.55
CA ASN A 436 11.70 28.11 -19.67
C ASN A 436 11.63 29.58 -19.21
N LYS A 437 11.64 29.84 -17.91
CA LYS A 437 11.52 31.18 -17.31
C LYS A 437 12.37 31.27 -16.05
N THR A 438 12.61 32.49 -15.57
CA THR A 438 13.20 32.66 -14.24
C THR A 438 12.22 32.17 -13.19
N ASN A 439 12.71 31.43 -12.20
CA ASN A 439 11.91 30.89 -11.09
C ASN A 439 12.82 30.74 -9.85
N ARG A 440 12.25 30.30 -8.72
CA ARG A 440 13.01 29.87 -7.55
C ARG A 440 12.58 28.47 -7.15
N ILE A 441 13.51 27.70 -6.62
CA ILE A 441 13.23 26.42 -5.98
C ILE A 441 13.74 26.45 -4.55
N THR A 442 12.87 26.09 -3.61
CA THR A 442 13.21 25.90 -2.20
C THR A 442 13.38 24.41 -1.93
N VAL A 443 14.49 24.06 -1.29
CA VAL A 443 14.81 22.72 -0.82
C VAL A 443 14.59 22.70 0.69
N TYR A 444 13.85 21.72 1.19
CA TYR A 444 13.56 21.48 2.60
C TYR A 444 14.25 20.20 3.01
N THR A 445 14.94 20.22 4.15
CA THR A 445 15.62 19.03 4.68
C THR A 445 15.27 18.77 6.13
N TYR A 446 15.06 17.50 6.46
CA TYR A 446 14.61 17.08 7.80
C TYR A 446 14.93 15.61 8.07
N THR A 447 14.70 15.20 9.32
CA THR A 447 14.82 13.82 9.80
C THR A 447 13.45 13.27 10.19
N LEU A 448 13.38 11.98 10.47
CA LEU A 448 12.18 11.31 10.99
C LEU A 448 12.16 11.27 12.52
N ASN A 449 12.72 12.28 13.19
CA ASN A 449 12.65 12.41 14.65
C ASN A 449 11.19 12.58 15.12
N THR A 450 10.90 12.20 16.37
CA THR A 450 9.58 12.36 16.99
C THR A 450 9.72 12.99 18.39
N PRO A 451 9.25 14.24 18.61
CA PRO A 451 8.74 15.17 17.60
C PRO A 451 9.85 15.58 16.62
N PRO A 452 9.54 15.80 15.33
CA PRO A 452 10.55 16.26 14.39
C PRO A 452 10.89 17.72 14.64
N GLY A 453 12.14 18.08 14.36
CA GLY A 453 12.54 19.47 14.27
C GLY A 453 11.92 20.15 13.04
N ASN A 454 11.95 21.48 13.02
CA ASN A 454 11.61 22.24 11.82
C ASN A 454 12.53 21.86 10.65
N ALA A 455 12.00 21.89 9.43
CA ALA A 455 12.83 21.71 8.25
C ALA A 455 13.85 22.85 8.09
N ASP A 456 15.08 22.51 7.76
CA ASP A 456 16.07 23.46 7.26
C ASP A 456 15.76 23.80 5.80
N THR A 457 16.00 25.04 5.38
CA THR A 457 15.61 25.53 4.06
C THR A 457 16.73 26.20 3.29
N ASP A 458 16.94 25.77 2.05
CA ASP A 458 17.83 26.43 1.09
C ASP A 458 17.03 26.87 -0.14
N THR A 459 17.33 28.06 -0.69
CA THR A 459 16.63 28.56 -1.88
C THR A 459 17.59 28.91 -2.99
N TYR A 460 17.28 28.42 -4.20
CA TYR A 460 18.10 28.57 -5.39
C TYR A 460 17.32 29.30 -6.47
N THR A 461 17.98 30.24 -7.15
CA THR A 461 17.43 30.90 -8.33
C THR A 461 17.62 30.01 -9.55
N LEU A 462 16.53 29.81 -10.30
CA LEU A 462 16.51 29.08 -11.56
C LEU A 462 16.47 30.09 -12.71
N HIS A 463 17.36 29.92 -13.69
CA HIS A 463 17.38 30.71 -14.91
C HIS A 463 16.86 29.87 -16.08
N PRO A 464 16.27 30.51 -17.13
CA PRO A 464 15.90 29.81 -18.34
C PRO A 464 17.04 28.95 -18.88
N GLY A 465 16.76 27.68 -19.20
CA GLY A 465 17.77 26.68 -19.49
C GLY A 465 17.90 25.65 -18.37
N LYS A 466 19.07 25.03 -18.26
CA LYS A 466 19.35 23.95 -17.30
C LYS A 466 20.14 24.50 -16.12
N THR A 467 19.60 24.34 -14.92
CA THR A 467 20.28 24.57 -13.65
C THR A 467 20.54 23.23 -12.97
N ARG A 468 21.71 23.08 -12.32
CA ARG A 468 22.06 21.92 -11.50
C ARG A 468 22.29 22.38 -10.07
N ILE A 469 21.75 21.66 -9.11
CA ILE A 469 21.85 21.93 -7.68
C ILE A 469 22.41 20.68 -7.03
N ASP A 470 23.56 20.82 -6.37
CA ASP A 470 24.18 19.74 -5.59
C ASP A 470 23.37 19.52 -4.31
N LEU A 471 22.87 18.31 -4.10
CA LEU A 471 22.14 17.88 -2.91
C LEU A 471 23.01 17.03 -1.97
N THR A 472 24.27 16.77 -2.34
CA THR A 472 25.19 15.89 -1.58
C THR A 472 25.50 16.44 -0.19
N THR A 473 25.41 17.76 0.00
CA THR A 473 25.52 18.43 1.30
C THR A 473 24.40 18.03 2.28
N HIS A 474 23.25 17.60 1.77
CA HIS A 474 22.09 17.15 2.55
C HIS A 474 22.08 15.63 2.80
N ARG A 475 23.22 14.97 2.64
CA ARG A 475 23.36 13.52 2.91
C ARG A 475 22.81 13.16 4.30
N SER A 476 22.15 12.01 4.38
CA SER A 476 21.51 11.50 5.61
C SER A 476 20.22 12.21 6.04
N LEU A 477 19.72 13.16 5.25
CA LEU A 477 18.43 13.81 5.47
C LEU A 477 17.40 13.34 4.44
N ILE A 478 16.13 13.61 4.74
CA ILE A 478 15.03 13.52 3.79
C ILE A 478 14.88 14.90 3.14
N THR A 479 14.80 14.93 1.82
CA THR A 479 14.79 16.17 1.04
C THR A 479 13.51 16.33 0.23
N SER A 480 12.70 17.35 0.52
CA SER A 480 11.58 17.79 -0.31
C SER A 480 11.83 19.15 -0.95
N MET A 481 11.03 19.51 -1.95
CA MET A 481 11.29 20.65 -2.82
C MET A 481 10.00 21.37 -3.18
N ARG A 482 10.09 22.67 -3.51
CA ARG A 482 8.96 23.46 -4.02
C ARG A 482 9.43 24.51 -5.02
N LEU A 483 8.78 24.57 -6.18
CA LEU A 483 8.90 25.72 -7.10
C LEU A 483 8.08 26.90 -6.56
N GLU A 484 8.64 28.11 -6.59
CA GLU A 484 7.92 29.31 -6.14
C GLU A 484 6.71 29.61 -7.05
N ALA A 485 6.93 29.65 -8.36
CA ALA A 485 5.87 29.79 -9.35
C ALA A 485 5.68 28.51 -10.15
N PRO A 486 4.44 28.17 -10.56
CA PRO A 486 4.19 27.06 -11.48
C PRO A 486 5.01 27.18 -12.77
N ASP A 487 5.68 26.12 -13.19
CA ASP A 487 6.26 26.02 -14.54
C ASP A 487 5.85 24.69 -15.21
N PRO A 488 4.69 24.66 -15.90
CA PRO A 488 4.19 23.45 -16.54
C PRO A 488 5.13 22.83 -17.57
N LYS A 489 6.08 23.61 -18.11
CA LYS A 489 7.05 23.14 -19.13
C LYS A 489 8.40 22.74 -18.54
N ALA A 490 8.58 22.90 -17.22
CA ALA A 490 9.81 22.49 -16.58
C ALA A 490 10.03 20.98 -16.70
N ARG A 491 11.30 20.58 -16.78
CA ARG A 491 11.71 19.18 -16.57
C ARG A 491 12.60 19.13 -15.35
N ILE A 492 12.27 18.24 -14.42
CA ILE A 492 12.94 18.09 -13.14
C ILE A 492 13.48 16.67 -13.09
N ARG A 493 14.77 16.53 -12.79
CA ARG A 493 15.43 15.24 -12.66
C ARG A 493 16.21 15.19 -11.35
N ILE A 494 15.99 14.14 -10.56
CA ILE A 494 16.76 13.86 -9.34
C ILE A 494 17.63 12.66 -9.65
N ILE A 495 18.95 12.79 -9.46
CA ILE A 495 19.96 11.78 -9.79
C ILE A 495 20.66 11.39 -8.49
N LEU A 496 20.64 10.10 -8.14
CA LEU A 496 21.25 9.56 -6.93
C LEU A 496 22.21 8.42 -7.28
N GLU A 497 23.44 8.50 -6.78
CA GLU A 497 24.47 7.46 -6.99
C GLU A 497 25.11 7.06 -5.64
N PRO A 498 25.19 5.74 -5.35
CA PRO A 498 25.65 5.23 -4.06
C PRO A 498 27.14 5.44 -3.79
#